data_AF-A0A538LTZ4-F1
#
_entry.id   AF-A0A538LTZ4-F1
#
_cell.length_a   1.000
_cell.length_b   1.000
_cell.length_c   1.000
_cell.angle_alpha   90.00
_cell.angle_beta   90.00
_cell.angle_gamma   90.00
#
_symmetry.space_group_name_H-M   'P 1'
#
loop_
_entity.id
_entity.type
_entity.pdbx_description
1 polymer ?
#
loop_
_entity_poly.entity_id
_entity_poly.type
_entity_poly.pdbx_seq_one_letter_code
_entity_poly.pdbx_strand_id
1 'polypeptide(L)'
;MAMRSGRPGPLSVDANGLQLGSPPKAAAPVRPAERPPPERYRRLPTGAHGMARDEVARDQRERLQRAMTELIADRGYQAVRILDLTQLAHVSRPTFYELYPDKEELLLAAYNDIAARTATTALAAFDRKGPMEVRLRAAMHAFADLAAAEPHAMSLFLIGAFGAGPKALARRKEAVEALERQIQASRDRTPAPHAADLTVKVILGGIREVAVARLHHGTARELHKIGDELITWAFSYPAKLPPGLDATPPGPRDEPRAERSFSSERARRAQVRLPSGRHDLPREVVESSQRERILDATAEIVAEKGLAALTIPEIASRANVSHETFYEMFKTKMDAFLSTQKVGMELALGRGVQAWEAHMPDWPRAIDAGLRGVVEYLVAEPAFAHLTIVDAFGASPETVAIRDELLRAFATYFEPGYTLAPAGVEVPAITAEAVVGGCWQVLHHYISNDRIDELADAAPQLTYMMLTPFLGSKLAAETALSSPALREHEPAHEPAGA
;
A
#
# COMPACT_ATOMS: atom_id res chain seq x y z
N MET A 1 33.28 -26.70 -34.57
CA MET A 1 33.08 -26.48 -36.02
C MET A 1 32.73 -25.00 -36.20
N ALA A 2 33.74 -24.18 -36.51
CA ALA A 2 33.66 -22.72 -36.54
C ALA A 2 33.46 -22.24 -37.98
N MET A 3 32.55 -21.30 -38.21
CA MET A 3 32.43 -20.57 -39.48
C MET A 3 32.54 -19.05 -39.27
N ARG A 4 33.63 -18.54 -39.86
CA ARG A 4 34.09 -17.18 -40.20
C ARG A 4 32.95 -16.23 -40.64
N SER A 5 32.83 -15.00 -40.11
CA SER A 5 33.64 -13.78 -40.32
C SER A 5 33.70 -13.28 -41.79
N GLY A 6 32.86 -12.31 -42.14
CA GLY A 6 32.99 -11.49 -43.35
C GLY A 6 33.23 -10.02 -42.98
N ARG A 7 34.41 -9.49 -43.29
CA ARG A 7 34.75 -8.05 -43.20
C ARG A 7 34.26 -7.33 -44.47
N PRO A 8 33.78 -6.08 -44.39
CA PRO A 8 33.56 -5.24 -45.57
C PRO A 8 34.86 -4.55 -46.02
N GLY A 9 35.07 -4.46 -47.34
CA GLY A 9 36.18 -3.74 -47.98
C GLY A 9 35.94 -2.23 -48.10
N PRO A 10 36.97 -1.44 -48.48
CA PRO A 10 37.00 0.00 -48.24
C PRO A 10 36.35 0.86 -49.34
N LEU A 11 36.02 2.07 -48.89
CA LEU A 11 35.45 3.20 -49.62
C LEU A 11 36.28 3.62 -50.85
N SER A 12 35.60 3.85 -51.97
CA SER A 12 36.08 4.65 -53.10
C SER A 12 35.28 5.95 -53.11
N VAL A 13 36.00 7.06 -53.05
CA VAL A 13 35.50 8.43 -53.17
C VAL A 13 35.82 8.87 -54.57
N ASP A 14 34.80 9.20 -55.37
CA ASP A 14 35.00 10.00 -56.58
C ASP A 14 34.12 11.25 -56.52
N ALA A 15 34.79 12.37 -56.73
CA ALA A 15 34.25 13.71 -56.79
C ALA A 15 33.77 14.01 -58.22
N ASN A 16 32.48 14.28 -58.38
CA ASN A 16 32.00 15.27 -59.34
C ASN A 16 30.54 15.61 -59.06
N GLY A 17 30.30 16.88 -58.72
CA GLY A 17 28.96 17.39 -58.45
C GLY A 17 28.12 17.50 -59.73
N LEU A 18 26.80 17.37 -59.56
CA LEU A 18 25.80 17.87 -60.50
C LEU A 18 24.45 18.08 -59.78
N GLN A 19 24.09 19.36 -59.68
CA GLN A 19 22.76 19.99 -59.69
C GLN A 19 21.53 19.28 -59.04
N LEU A 20 21.02 19.94 -57.99
CA LEU A 20 19.72 19.74 -57.37
C LEU A 20 18.57 20.11 -58.33
N GLY A 21 17.78 19.13 -58.75
CA GLY A 21 16.42 19.34 -59.29
C GLY A 21 15.41 19.41 -58.14
N SER A 22 14.43 20.31 -58.23
CA SER A 22 13.39 20.50 -57.21
C SER A 22 12.55 19.22 -56.99
N PRO A 23 12.17 18.90 -55.75
CA PRO A 23 11.36 17.71 -55.46
C PRO A 23 9.90 17.88 -55.93
N PRO A 24 9.20 16.79 -56.29
CA PRO A 24 7.80 16.84 -56.68
C PRO A 24 6.89 17.16 -55.47
N LYS A 25 5.80 17.84 -55.77
CA LYS A 25 4.79 18.33 -54.81
C LYS A 25 4.20 17.17 -53.99
N ALA A 26 4.32 17.26 -52.66
CA ALA A 26 3.83 16.25 -51.72
C ALA A 26 2.31 16.01 -51.87
N ALA A 27 1.91 14.74 -51.93
CA ALA A 27 0.52 14.31 -51.84
C ALA A 27 -0.03 14.55 -50.42
N ALA A 28 -1.30 14.92 -50.33
CA ALA A 28 -2.00 15.19 -49.07
C ALA A 28 -2.04 13.95 -48.15
N PRO A 29 -1.97 14.12 -46.81
CA PRO A 29 -1.96 13.00 -45.89
C PRO A 29 -3.33 12.30 -45.85
N VAL A 30 -3.34 11.00 -46.14
CA VAL A 30 -4.48 10.11 -45.89
C VAL A 30 -4.61 9.94 -44.37
N ARG A 31 -5.75 10.34 -43.79
CA ARG A 31 -6.07 10.08 -42.39
C ARG A 31 -6.11 8.56 -42.15
N PRO A 32 -5.44 8.02 -41.13
CA PRO A 32 -5.59 6.61 -40.78
C PRO A 32 -7.05 6.37 -40.39
N ALA A 33 -7.66 5.32 -40.93
CA ALA A 33 -8.98 4.88 -40.51
C ALA A 33 -8.95 4.57 -38.99
N GLU A 34 -9.80 5.24 -38.22
CA GLU A 34 -9.99 4.96 -36.78
C GLU A 34 -10.31 3.48 -36.62
N ARG A 35 -9.47 2.76 -35.87
CA ARG A 35 -9.80 1.40 -35.44
C ARG A 35 -11.13 1.47 -34.68
N PRO A 36 -12.10 0.59 -34.95
CA PRO A 36 -13.33 0.55 -34.20
C PRO A 36 -13.00 0.35 -32.71
N PRO A 37 -13.72 1.02 -31.81
CA PRO A 37 -13.43 0.91 -30.39
C PRO A 37 -13.57 -0.54 -29.92
N PRO A 38 -12.81 -0.95 -28.88
CA PRO A 38 -12.94 -2.28 -28.29
C PRO A 38 -14.43 -2.59 -28.01
N GLU A 39 -14.89 -3.83 -28.20
CA GLU A 39 -16.31 -4.20 -28.00
C GLU A 39 -16.87 -3.72 -26.65
N ARG A 40 -15.99 -3.63 -25.64
CA ARG A 40 -16.23 -3.16 -24.28
C ARG A 40 -16.64 -1.68 -24.15
N TYR A 41 -16.47 -0.88 -25.20
CA TYR A 41 -16.86 0.55 -25.24
C TYR A 41 -17.83 0.86 -26.39
N ARG A 42 -18.39 -0.17 -27.01
CA ARG A 42 -19.33 -0.01 -28.13
C ARG A 42 -20.54 0.79 -27.66
N ARG A 43 -20.83 1.89 -28.35
CA ARG A 43 -22.03 2.70 -28.12
C ARG A 43 -23.28 1.86 -28.40
N LEU A 44 -24.32 2.08 -27.61
CA LEU A 44 -25.67 1.67 -27.98
C LEU A 44 -26.06 2.26 -29.35
N PRO A 45 -26.83 1.54 -30.18
CA PRO A 45 -27.27 2.03 -31.48
C PRO A 45 -28.04 3.35 -31.35
N THR A 46 -27.60 4.39 -32.06
CA THR A 46 -28.30 5.68 -32.14
C THR A 46 -29.35 5.66 -33.26
N GLY A 47 -30.62 5.91 -32.94
CA GLY A 47 -31.76 5.89 -33.88
C GLY A 47 -33.10 5.63 -33.20
N ALA A 48 -34.20 5.59 -33.95
CA ALA A 48 -35.58 5.39 -33.48
C ALA A 48 -35.83 3.99 -32.88
N HIS A 49 -35.08 3.63 -31.84
CA HIS A 49 -35.14 2.34 -31.15
C HIS A 49 -35.80 2.44 -29.76
N GLY A 50 -36.37 3.59 -29.39
CA GLY A 50 -37.24 3.68 -28.20
C GLY A 50 -36.57 3.34 -26.86
N MET A 51 -35.23 3.34 -26.77
CA MET A 51 -34.55 3.11 -25.49
C MET A 51 -34.90 4.22 -24.51
N ALA A 52 -35.27 3.81 -23.29
CA ALA A 52 -35.56 4.75 -22.22
C ALA A 52 -34.31 5.59 -21.91
N ARG A 53 -34.50 6.88 -21.59
CA ARG A 53 -33.39 7.78 -21.22
C ARG A 53 -32.52 7.19 -20.10
N ASP A 54 -33.13 6.44 -19.19
CA ASP A 54 -32.45 5.80 -18.06
C ASP A 54 -31.51 4.65 -18.50
N GLU A 55 -31.88 3.92 -19.55
CA GLU A 55 -31.06 2.83 -20.10
C GLU A 55 -29.82 3.37 -20.81
N VAL A 56 -29.99 4.45 -21.58
CA VAL A 56 -28.86 5.16 -22.21
C VAL A 56 -27.93 5.74 -21.14
N ALA A 57 -28.49 6.34 -20.09
CA ALA A 57 -27.69 6.87 -18.98
C ALA A 57 -26.93 5.77 -18.22
N ARG A 58 -27.54 4.59 -18.03
CA ARG A 58 -26.88 3.43 -17.40
C ARG A 58 -25.68 2.94 -18.23
N ASP A 59 -25.85 2.73 -19.53
CA ASP A 59 -24.75 2.33 -20.43
C ASP A 59 -23.60 3.37 -20.43
N GLN A 60 -23.93 4.65 -20.45
CA GLN A 60 -22.93 5.72 -20.40
C GLN A 60 -22.18 5.73 -19.06
N ARG A 61 -22.88 5.50 -17.93
CA ARG A 61 -22.25 5.36 -16.61
C ARG A 61 -21.30 4.17 -16.57
N GLU A 62 -21.71 3.00 -17.05
CA GLU A 62 -20.88 1.79 -17.11
C GLU A 62 -19.60 2.02 -17.93
N ARG A 63 -19.73 2.65 -19.11
CA ARG A 63 -18.56 2.99 -19.96
C ARG A 63 -17.61 3.98 -19.27
N LEU A 64 -18.14 5.01 -18.60
CA LEU A 64 -17.32 5.97 -17.85
C LEU A 64 -16.61 5.32 -16.64
N GLN A 65 -17.30 4.47 -15.88
CA GLN A 65 -16.71 3.75 -14.74
C GLN A 65 -15.61 2.78 -15.17
N ARG A 66 -15.81 2.07 -16.30
CA ARG A 66 -14.78 1.22 -16.90
C ARG A 66 -13.58 2.04 -17.37
N ALA A 67 -13.80 3.15 -18.08
CA ALA A 67 -12.74 4.06 -18.48
C ALA A 67 -11.95 4.62 -17.28
N MET A 68 -12.63 4.95 -16.18
CA MET A 68 -11.97 5.37 -14.94
C MET A 68 -11.05 4.27 -14.40
N THR A 69 -11.56 3.05 -14.31
CA THR A 69 -10.83 1.90 -13.77
C THR A 69 -9.58 1.60 -14.59
N GLU A 70 -9.69 1.57 -15.92
CA GLU A 70 -8.55 1.32 -16.82
C GLU A 70 -7.51 2.45 -16.75
N LEU A 71 -7.93 3.71 -16.77
CA LEU A 71 -7.00 4.84 -16.73
C LEU A 71 -6.31 5.01 -15.37
N ILE A 72 -6.95 4.64 -14.26
CA ILE A 72 -6.28 4.63 -12.95
C ILE A 72 -5.23 3.52 -12.90
N ALA A 73 -5.54 2.34 -13.42
CA ALA A 73 -4.60 1.21 -13.42
C ALA A 73 -3.34 1.52 -14.24
N ASP A 74 -3.46 2.27 -15.35
CA ASP A 74 -2.35 2.59 -16.25
C ASP A 74 -1.40 3.69 -15.70
N ARG A 75 -1.95 4.76 -15.12
CA ARG A 75 -1.17 5.98 -14.79
C ARG A 75 -1.45 6.59 -13.42
N GLY A 76 -2.28 5.95 -12.61
CA GLY A 76 -2.73 6.47 -11.31
C GLY A 76 -3.76 7.59 -11.41
N TYR A 77 -4.53 7.80 -10.34
CA TYR A 77 -5.67 8.72 -10.31
C TYR A 77 -5.31 10.19 -10.57
N GLN A 78 -4.16 10.65 -10.07
CA GLN A 78 -3.74 12.05 -10.23
C GLN A 78 -3.52 12.43 -11.70
N ALA A 79 -3.04 11.48 -12.52
CA ALA A 79 -2.81 11.68 -13.95
C ALA A 79 -4.09 11.61 -14.80
N VAL A 80 -5.21 11.14 -14.25
CA VAL A 80 -6.47 11.01 -15.00
C VAL A 80 -7.13 12.36 -15.24
N ARG A 81 -7.43 12.67 -16.51
CA ARG A 81 -8.18 13.86 -16.94
C ARG A 81 -9.56 13.50 -17.48
N ILE A 82 -10.55 14.37 -17.28
CA ILE A 82 -11.92 14.22 -17.82
C ILE A 82 -11.92 14.07 -19.35
N LEU A 83 -10.99 14.74 -20.04
CA LEU A 83 -10.84 14.60 -21.49
C LEU A 83 -10.52 13.16 -21.90
N ASP A 84 -9.60 12.51 -21.20
CA ASP A 84 -9.20 11.14 -21.52
C ASP A 84 -10.33 10.15 -21.18
N LEU A 85 -11.07 10.40 -20.08
CA LEU A 85 -12.24 9.61 -19.68
C LEU A 85 -13.34 9.65 -20.75
N THR A 86 -13.69 10.85 -21.22
CA THR A 86 -14.75 11.06 -22.22
C THR A 86 -14.38 10.46 -23.58
N GLN A 87 -13.11 10.60 -23.97
CA GLN A 87 -12.58 9.96 -25.19
C GLN A 87 -12.64 8.43 -25.11
N LEU A 88 -12.13 7.84 -24.03
CA LEU A 88 -12.10 6.38 -23.86
C LEU A 88 -13.51 5.79 -23.71
N ALA A 89 -14.39 6.43 -22.95
CA ALA A 89 -15.77 5.98 -22.76
C ALA A 89 -16.67 6.27 -23.99
N HIS A 90 -16.19 7.04 -24.96
CA HIS A 90 -16.97 7.56 -26.08
C HIS A 90 -18.25 8.30 -25.64
N VAL A 91 -18.13 9.12 -24.59
CA VAL A 91 -19.19 9.98 -24.03
C VAL A 91 -18.80 11.45 -24.24
N SER A 92 -19.76 12.34 -24.49
CA SER A 92 -19.46 13.76 -24.65
C SER A 92 -19.10 14.42 -23.32
N ARG A 93 -18.31 15.50 -23.33
CA ARG A 93 -18.00 16.24 -22.10
C ARG A 93 -19.25 16.85 -21.42
N PRO A 94 -20.23 17.40 -22.14
CA PRO A 94 -21.52 17.77 -21.54
C PRO A 94 -22.21 16.59 -20.84
N THR A 95 -22.30 15.43 -21.50
CA THR A 95 -22.91 14.22 -20.93
C THR A 95 -22.15 13.72 -19.69
N PHE A 96 -20.82 13.87 -19.64
CA PHE A 96 -20.07 13.58 -18.42
C PHE A 96 -20.59 14.42 -17.24
N TYR A 97 -20.72 15.74 -17.42
CA TYR A 97 -21.18 16.64 -16.36
C TYR A 97 -22.67 16.49 -16.03
N GLU A 98 -23.48 15.96 -16.95
CA GLU A 98 -24.87 15.55 -16.65
C GLU A 98 -24.93 14.32 -15.73
N LEU A 99 -23.96 13.41 -15.83
CA LEU A 99 -23.92 12.17 -15.05
C LEU A 99 -23.14 12.29 -13.74
N TYR A 100 -22.07 13.08 -13.73
CA TYR A 100 -21.15 13.23 -12.60
C TYR A 100 -20.65 14.69 -12.50
N PRO A 101 -20.61 15.28 -11.29
CA PRO A 101 -20.12 16.65 -11.12
C PRO A 101 -18.61 16.77 -11.40
N ASP A 102 -17.84 15.73 -11.06
CA ASP A 102 -16.40 15.69 -11.23
C ASP A 102 -15.87 14.24 -11.37
N LYS A 103 -14.56 14.10 -11.49
CA LYS A 103 -13.90 12.79 -11.59
C LYS A 103 -13.86 12.01 -10.27
N GLU A 104 -13.99 12.68 -9.12
CA GLU A 104 -13.99 12.05 -7.80
C GLU A 104 -15.30 11.29 -7.59
N GLU A 105 -16.44 11.92 -7.90
CA GLU A 105 -17.76 11.26 -7.81
C GLU A 105 -17.91 10.12 -8.82
N LEU A 106 -17.31 10.22 -10.02
CA LEU A 106 -17.22 9.07 -10.94
C LEU A 106 -16.41 7.92 -10.34
N LEU A 107 -15.27 8.21 -9.69
CA LEU A 107 -14.45 7.21 -9.03
C LEU A 107 -15.18 6.56 -7.85
N LEU A 108 -15.84 7.34 -6.99
CA LEU A 108 -16.65 6.81 -5.90
C LEU A 108 -17.75 5.88 -6.42
N ALA A 109 -18.41 6.25 -7.51
CA ALA A 109 -19.42 5.41 -8.14
C ALA A 109 -18.82 4.09 -8.67
N ALA A 110 -17.68 4.15 -9.38
CA ALA A 110 -16.98 2.96 -9.87
C ALA A 110 -16.53 2.05 -8.71
N TYR A 111 -15.95 2.63 -7.67
CA TYR A 111 -15.50 1.91 -6.49
C TYR A 111 -16.66 1.23 -5.76
N ASN A 112 -17.78 1.94 -5.54
CA ASN A 112 -18.96 1.38 -4.87
C ASN A 112 -19.53 0.18 -5.63
N ASP A 113 -19.59 0.28 -6.95
CA ASP A 113 -20.08 -0.78 -7.83
C ASP A 113 -19.16 -2.02 -7.78
N ILE A 114 -17.85 -1.83 -7.88
CA ILE A 114 -16.88 -2.92 -7.72
C ILE A 114 -16.95 -3.53 -6.31
N ALA A 115 -16.95 -2.71 -5.26
CA ALA A 115 -17.01 -3.17 -3.88
C ALA A 115 -18.29 -3.96 -3.59
N ALA A 116 -19.44 -3.51 -4.10
CA ALA A 116 -20.71 -4.21 -3.95
C ALA A 116 -20.70 -5.57 -4.67
N ARG A 117 -20.16 -5.65 -5.89
CA ARG A 117 -20.00 -6.92 -6.62
C ARG A 117 -19.05 -7.87 -5.92
N THR A 118 -17.89 -7.39 -5.47
CA THR A 118 -16.90 -8.20 -4.75
C THR A 118 -17.47 -8.72 -3.44
N ALA A 119 -18.12 -7.85 -2.65
CA ALA A 119 -18.77 -8.25 -1.40
C ALA A 119 -19.88 -9.28 -1.66
N THR A 120 -20.76 -9.04 -2.64
CA THR A 120 -21.84 -9.99 -2.98
C THR A 120 -21.28 -11.36 -3.35
N THR A 121 -20.23 -11.39 -4.17
CA THR A 121 -19.59 -12.63 -4.62
C THR A 121 -18.93 -13.39 -3.48
N ALA A 122 -18.14 -12.69 -2.65
CA ALA A 122 -17.45 -13.29 -1.51
C ALA A 122 -18.42 -13.75 -0.41
N LEU A 123 -19.42 -12.92 -0.06
CA LEU A 123 -20.41 -13.23 0.96
C LEU A 123 -21.34 -14.37 0.53
N ALA A 124 -21.82 -14.39 -0.71
CA ALA A 124 -22.64 -15.49 -1.21
C ALA A 124 -21.87 -16.83 -1.23
N ALA A 125 -20.55 -16.79 -1.47
CA ALA A 125 -19.70 -17.97 -1.36
C ALA A 125 -19.47 -18.40 0.10
N PHE A 126 -19.37 -17.44 1.02
CA PHE A 126 -19.15 -17.67 2.45
C PHE A 126 -20.41 -18.11 3.22
N ASP A 127 -21.60 -17.68 2.81
CA ASP A 127 -22.89 -18.00 3.45
C ASP A 127 -23.40 -19.42 3.16
N ARG A 128 -22.63 -20.22 2.42
CA ARG A 128 -22.94 -21.63 2.17
C ARG A 128 -22.92 -22.42 3.48
N LYS A 129 -23.86 -23.36 3.64
CA LYS A 129 -23.86 -24.28 4.79
C LYS A 129 -22.62 -25.19 4.74
N GLY A 130 -21.90 -25.30 5.85
CA GLY A 130 -20.77 -26.22 5.98
C GLY A 130 -19.71 -25.77 6.99
N PRO A 131 -18.63 -26.56 7.16
CA PRO A 131 -17.48 -26.18 7.96
C PRO A 131 -16.86 -24.87 7.49
N MET A 132 -16.25 -24.11 8.42
CA MET A 132 -15.60 -22.82 8.13
C MET A 132 -14.57 -22.92 7.00
N GLU A 133 -13.79 -24.01 6.98
CA GLU A 133 -12.77 -24.24 5.95
C GLU A 133 -13.35 -24.32 4.54
N VAL A 134 -14.46 -25.05 4.36
CA VAL A 134 -15.14 -25.19 3.07
C VAL A 134 -15.69 -23.83 2.60
N ARG A 135 -16.23 -23.04 3.54
CA ARG A 135 -16.76 -21.70 3.25
C ARG A 135 -15.66 -20.71 2.89
N LEU A 136 -14.56 -20.70 3.63
CA LEU A 136 -13.41 -19.82 3.34
C LEU A 136 -12.78 -20.19 1.99
N ARG A 137 -12.65 -21.49 1.70
CA ARG A 137 -12.15 -21.98 0.39
C ARG A 137 -13.02 -21.50 -0.77
N ALA A 138 -14.34 -21.62 -0.62
CA ALA A 138 -15.28 -21.13 -1.63
C ALA A 138 -15.16 -19.61 -1.85
N ALA A 139 -15.04 -18.83 -0.78
CA ALA A 139 -14.88 -17.37 -0.87
C ALA A 139 -13.55 -16.98 -1.52
N MET A 140 -12.44 -17.66 -1.18
CA MET A 140 -11.13 -17.44 -1.75
C MET A 140 -11.09 -17.77 -3.25
N HIS A 141 -11.70 -18.87 -3.68
CA HIS A 141 -11.82 -19.19 -5.10
C HIS A 141 -12.62 -18.14 -5.86
N ALA A 142 -13.76 -17.71 -5.32
CA ALA A 142 -14.59 -16.69 -5.96
C ALA A 142 -13.87 -15.33 -6.06
N PHE A 143 -13.08 -14.98 -5.04
CA PHE A 143 -12.21 -13.80 -5.07
C PHE A 143 -11.10 -13.92 -6.13
N ALA A 144 -10.44 -15.07 -6.22
CA ALA A 144 -9.41 -15.32 -7.22
C ALA A 144 -9.98 -15.29 -8.66
N ASP A 145 -11.16 -15.86 -8.89
CA ASP A 145 -11.86 -15.81 -10.17
C ASP A 145 -12.11 -14.36 -10.60
N LEU A 146 -12.58 -13.52 -9.66
CA LEU A 146 -12.83 -12.09 -9.91
C LEU A 146 -11.53 -11.32 -10.20
N ALA A 147 -10.47 -11.57 -9.44
CA ALA A 147 -9.15 -10.97 -9.65
C ALA A 147 -8.53 -11.36 -11.01
N ALA A 148 -8.74 -12.60 -11.46
CA ALA A 148 -8.27 -13.06 -12.75
C ALA A 148 -9.10 -12.50 -13.92
N ALA A 149 -10.42 -12.33 -13.73
CA ALA A 149 -11.33 -11.82 -14.75
C ALA A 149 -11.24 -10.30 -14.93
N GLU A 150 -11.11 -9.55 -13.82
CA GLU A 150 -11.15 -8.09 -13.78
C GLU A 150 -9.98 -7.50 -12.97
N PRO A 151 -8.71 -7.70 -13.38
CA PRO A 151 -7.54 -7.31 -12.58
C PRO A 151 -7.47 -5.79 -12.30
N HIS A 152 -7.86 -4.94 -13.25
CA HIS A 152 -7.89 -3.49 -13.01
C HIS A 152 -8.96 -3.08 -11.99
N ALA A 153 -10.14 -3.72 -12.01
CA ALA A 153 -11.20 -3.46 -11.05
C ALA A 153 -10.78 -3.93 -9.65
N MET A 154 -10.17 -5.10 -9.55
CA MET A 154 -9.67 -5.62 -8.28
C MET A 154 -8.47 -4.82 -7.75
N SER A 155 -7.57 -4.34 -8.63
CA SER A 155 -6.55 -3.37 -8.24
C SER A 155 -7.17 -2.08 -7.69
N LEU A 156 -8.19 -1.54 -8.34
CA LEU A 156 -8.91 -0.35 -7.84
C LEU A 156 -9.56 -0.60 -6.47
N PHE A 157 -10.16 -1.77 -6.29
CA PHE A 157 -10.80 -2.17 -5.03
C PHE A 157 -9.81 -2.35 -3.87
N LEU A 158 -8.67 -2.99 -4.12
CA LEU A 158 -7.68 -3.27 -3.07
C LEU A 158 -6.71 -2.11 -2.82
N ILE A 159 -6.33 -1.38 -3.87
CA ILE A 159 -5.23 -0.39 -3.89
C ILE A 159 -5.71 1.02 -4.26
N GLY A 160 -6.66 1.16 -5.19
CA GLY A 160 -6.86 2.42 -5.92
C GLY A 160 -7.71 3.50 -5.24
N ALA A 161 -8.35 3.24 -4.10
CA ALA A 161 -9.20 4.22 -3.41
C ALA A 161 -8.43 5.38 -2.75
N PHE A 162 -7.11 5.35 -2.73
CA PHE A 162 -6.32 6.17 -1.80
C PHE A 162 -5.82 7.49 -2.41
N GLY A 163 -5.69 7.56 -3.74
CA GLY A 163 -5.48 8.83 -4.44
C GLY A 163 -6.76 9.67 -4.60
N ALA A 164 -7.93 9.08 -4.32
CA ALA A 164 -9.26 9.60 -4.64
C ALA A 164 -9.80 10.64 -3.65
N GLY A 165 -9.15 10.80 -2.49
CA GLY A 165 -9.59 11.70 -1.42
C GLY A 165 -10.24 10.97 -0.22
N PRO A 166 -10.59 11.72 0.83
CA PRO A 166 -10.99 11.17 2.13
C PRO A 166 -12.30 10.36 2.09
N LYS A 167 -13.24 10.70 1.20
CA LYS A 167 -14.50 9.96 1.05
C LYS A 167 -14.28 8.51 0.61
N ALA A 168 -13.40 8.30 -0.37
CA ALA A 168 -13.10 6.96 -0.90
C ALA A 168 -12.37 6.10 0.14
N LEU A 169 -11.44 6.71 0.89
CA LEU A 169 -10.74 6.08 2.01
C LEU A 169 -11.73 5.64 3.11
N ALA A 170 -12.65 6.53 3.51
CA ALA A 170 -13.68 6.22 4.51
C ALA A 170 -14.57 5.07 4.04
N ARG A 171 -15.02 5.11 2.78
CA ARG A 171 -15.87 4.06 2.21
C ARG A 171 -15.17 2.70 2.15
N ARG A 172 -13.88 2.67 1.79
CA ARG A 172 -13.06 1.45 1.83
C ARG A 172 -12.93 0.92 3.25
N LYS A 173 -12.64 1.80 4.21
CA LYS A 173 -12.54 1.45 5.63
C LYS A 173 -13.81 0.77 6.12
N GLU A 174 -14.98 1.36 5.85
CA GLU A 174 -16.28 0.78 6.20
C GLU A 174 -16.49 -0.63 5.61
N ALA A 175 -16.15 -0.82 4.34
CA ALA A 175 -16.32 -2.11 3.66
C ALA A 175 -15.43 -3.21 4.27
N VAL A 176 -14.16 -2.89 4.54
CA VAL A 176 -13.21 -3.82 5.17
C VAL A 176 -13.63 -4.14 6.60
N GLU A 177 -14.03 -3.14 7.38
CA GLU A 177 -14.47 -3.34 8.76
C GLU A 177 -15.79 -4.13 8.85
N ALA A 178 -16.71 -3.96 7.89
CA ALA A 178 -17.92 -4.77 7.82
C ALA A 178 -17.61 -6.24 7.56
N LEU A 179 -16.70 -6.53 6.61
CA LEU A 179 -16.23 -7.87 6.32
C LEU A 179 -15.53 -8.51 7.53
N GLU A 180 -14.65 -7.75 8.20
CA GLU A 180 -13.95 -8.19 9.41
C GLU A 180 -14.94 -8.56 10.53
N ARG A 181 -15.91 -7.70 10.82
CA ARG A 181 -16.95 -7.98 11.84
C ARG A 181 -17.75 -9.23 11.53
N GLN A 182 -18.12 -9.45 10.26
CA GLN A 182 -18.89 -10.62 9.87
C GLN A 182 -18.08 -11.91 10.00
N ILE A 183 -16.81 -11.90 9.63
CA ILE A 183 -15.92 -13.06 9.79
C ILE A 183 -15.66 -13.34 11.27
N GLN A 184 -15.41 -12.30 12.08
CA GLN A 184 -15.21 -12.44 13.53
C GLN A 184 -16.47 -13.04 14.19
N ALA A 185 -17.67 -12.53 13.87
CA ALA A 185 -18.92 -13.08 14.42
C ALA A 185 -19.18 -14.54 14.02
N SER A 186 -18.70 -14.97 12.84
CA SER A 186 -18.79 -16.38 12.44
C SER A 186 -17.73 -17.27 13.11
N ARG A 187 -16.61 -16.69 13.56
CA ARG A 187 -15.54 -17.39 14.30
C ARG A 187 -15.92 -17.52 15.77
N ASP A 188 -16.36 -16.43 16.38
CA ASP A 188 -16.75 -16.32 17.77
C ASP A 188 -18.25 -16.50 17.92
N ARG A 189 -18.70 -17.75 18.09
CA ARG A 189 -20.11 -18.04 18.40
C ARG A 189 -20.63 -17.31 19.66
N THR A 190 -19.72 -16.80 20.50
CA THR A 190 -20.02 -15.94 21.65
C THR A 190 -18.84 -14.97 21.82
N PRO A 191 -18.96 -13.70 21.39
CA PRO A 191 -17.87 -12.74 21.54
C PRO A 191 -17.59 -12.51 23.03
N ALA A 192 -16.33 -12.61 23.43
CA ALA A 192 -15.92 -12.17 24.76
C ALA A 192 -16.05 -10.64 24.81
N PRO A 193 -16.83 -10.07 25.74
CA PRO A 193 -16.90 -8.63 25.88
C PRO A 193 -15.52 -8.18 26.40
N HIS A 194 -14.86 -7.27 25.68
CA HIS A 194 -13.64 -6.54 26.06
C HIS A 194 -12.26 -7.10 25.63
N ALA A 195 -12.16 -8.12 24.76
CA ALA A 195 -10.86 -8.51 24.16
C ALA A 195 -10.79 -8.11 22.68
N ALA A 196 -9.79 -7.31 22.29
CA ALA A 196 -9.54 -7.05 20.87
C ALA A 196 -8.74 -8.21 20.26
N ASP A 197 -9.44 -9.15 19.64
CA ASP A 197 -8.81 -10.22 18.86
C ASP A 197 -8.39 -9.70 17.48
N LEU A 198 -7.07 -9.58 17.25
CA LEU A 198 -6.52 -9.13 15.97
C LEU A 198 -6.42 -10.25 14.92
N THR A 199 -6.78 -11.50 15.25
CA THR A 199 -6.60 -12.66 14.36
C THR A 199 -7.25 -12.46 12.99
N VAL A 200 -8.53 -12.08 12.94
CA VAL A 200 -9.23 -11.89 11.65
C VAL A 200 -8.63 -10.72 10.88
N LYS A 201 -8.20 -9.66 11.57
CA LYS A 201 -7.54 -8.49 10.94
C LYS A 201 -6.20 -8.89 10.31
N VAL A 202 -5.40 -9.71 10.99
CA VAL A 202 -4.14 -10.26 10.46
C VAL A 202 -4.41 -11.15 9.24
N ILE A 203 -5.38 -12.08 9.33
CA ILE A 203 -5.73 -12.97 8.22
C ILE A 203 -6.18 -12.19 6.98
N LEU A 204 -7.11 -11.24 7.14
CA LEU A 204 -7.58 -10.40 6.04
C LEU A 204 -6.46 -9.52 5.48
N GLY A 205 -5.60 -8.99 6.36
CA GLY A 205 -4.42 -8.22 5.97
C GLY A 205 -3.47 -9.03 5.08
N GLY A 206 -3.13 -10.25 5.49
CA GLY A 206 -2.24 -11.13 4.76
C GLY A 206 -2.80 -11.58 3.41
N ILE A 207 -4.08 -12.00 3.37
CA ILE A 207 -4.76 -12.36 2.11
C ILE A 207 -4.79 -11.17 1.14
N ARG A 208 -5.15 -9.98 1.64
CA ARG A 208 -5.17 -8.77 0.82
C ARG A 208 -3.78 -8.47 0.30
N GLU A 209 -2.76 -8.60 1.14
CA GLU A 209 -1.39 -8.28 0.76
C GLU A 209 -0.90 -9.14 -0.40
N VAL A 210 -1.05 -10.44 -0.26
CA VAL A 210 -0.69 -11.41 -1.30
C VAL A 210 -1.45 -11.11 -2.59
N ALA A 211 -2.73 -10.76 -2.50
CA ALA A 211 -3.51 -10.38 -3.67
C ALA A 211 -3.03 -9.08 -4.32
N VAL A 212 -2.69 -8.06 -3.53
CA VAL A 212 -2.12 -6.80 -4.01
C VAL A 212 -0.80 -7.06 -4.74
N ALA A 213 0.09 -7.86 -4.17
CA ALA A 213 1.36 -8.22 -4.79
C ALA A 213 1.14 -8.91 -6.15
N ARG A 214 0.28 -9.94 -6.22
CA ARG A 214 0.01 -10.65 -7.48
C ARG A 214 -0.67 -9.78 -8.53
N LEU A 215 -1.56 -8.86 -8.12
CA LEU A 215 -2.18 -7.90 -9.04
C LEU A 215 -1.16 -6.90 -9.58
N HIS A 216 -0.29 -6.37 -8.73
CA HIS A 216 0.76 -5.43 -9.12
C HIS A 216 1.75 -6.04 -10.12
N HIS A 217 2.15 -7.30 -9.93
CA HIS A 217 3.07 -8.01 -10.84
C HIS A 217 2.40 -8.58 -12.09
N GLY A 218 1.10 -8.34 -12.28
CA GLY A 218 0.34 -8.87 -13.42
C GLY A 218 0.15 -10.39 -13.38
N THR A 219 0.37 -11.02 -12.22
CA THR A 219 0.25 -12.46 -12.01
C THR A 219 -1.04 -12.85 -11.27
N ALA A 220 -2.11 -12.06 -11.42
CA ALA A 220 -3.40 -12.29 -10.73
C ALA A 220 -3.95 -13.73 -10.85
N ARG A 221 -3.67 -14.43 -11.95
CA ARG A 221 -4.07 -15.84 -12.15
C ARG A 221 -3.40 -16.82 -11.18
N GLU A 222 -2.26 -16.45 -10.59
CA GLU A 222 -1.57 -17.26 -9.58
C GLU A 222 -2.33 -17.33 -8.26
N LEU A 223 -3.27 -16.41 -8.01
CA LEU A 223 -4.14 -16.44 -6.84
C LEU A 223 -4.90 -17.77 -6.69
N HIS A 224 -5.24 -18.43 -7.81
CA HIS A 224 -5.85 -19.77 -7.78
C HIS A 224 -4.89 -20.85 -7.26
N LYS A 225 -3.59 -20.73 -7.55
CA LYS A 225 -2.60 -21.73 -7.16
C LYS A 225 -2.27 -21.65 -5.68
N ILE A 226 -2.21 -20.42 -5.15
CA ILE A 226 -1.84 -20.14 -3.75
C ILE A 226 -3.05 -20.05 -2.82
N GLY A 227 -4.27 -20.21 -3.34
CA GLY A 227 -5.50 -20.14 -2.54
C GLY A 227 -5.51 -21.18 -1.41
N ASP A 228 -5.12 -22.42 -1.71
CA ASP A 228 -5.05 -23.50 -0.72
C ASP A 228 -3.94 -23.27 0.31
N GLU A 229 -2.81 -22.68 -0.10
CA GLU A 229 -1.73 -22.29 0.81
C GLU A 229 -2.18 -21.19 1.78
N LEU A 230 -2.89 -20.17 1.27
CA LEU A 230 -3.44 -19.08 2.10
C LEU A 230 -4.48 -19.59 3.10
N ILE A 231 -5.29 -20.57 2.70
CA ILE A 231 -6.25 -21.22 3.60
C ILE A 231 -5.50 -21.99 4.67
N THR A 232 -4.52 -22.80 4.29
CA THR A 232 -3.68 -23.57 5.23
C THR A 232 -3.02 -22.65 6.25
N TRP A 233 -2.45 -21.54 5.81
CA TRP A 233 -1.92 -20.49 6.68
C TRP A 233 -2.99 -19.88 7.60
N ALA A 234 -4.15 -19.47 7.07
CA ALA A 234 -5.21 -18.85 7.88
C ALA A 234 -5.75 -19.78 8.97
N PHE A 235 -5.71 -21.10 8.74
CA PHE A 235 -6.13 -22.13 9.69
C PHE A 235 -5.04 -22.56 10.68
N SER A 236 -3.80 -22.04 10.59
CA SER A 236 -2.78 -22.27 11.62
C SER A 236 -3.13 -21.60 12.96
N TYR A 237 -3.99 -20.58 12.93
CA TYR A 237 -4.40 -19.81 14.11
C TYR A 237 -5.57 -20.49 14.86
N PRO A 238 -5.45 -20.73 16.18
CA PRO A 238 -6.51 -21.36 16.95
C PRO A 238 -7.75 -20.47 17.04
N ALA A 239 -8.92 -21.08 17.17
CA ALA A 239 -10.19 -20.35 17.22
C ALA A 239 -10.27 -19.33 18.37
N LYS A 240 -9.58 -19.59 19.48
CA LYS A 240 -9.47 -18.68 20.63
C LYS A 240 -8.00 -18.38 20.91
N LEU A 241 -7.73 -17.12 21.26
CA LEU A 241 -6.42 -16.71 21.73
C LEU A 241 -6.03 -17.42 23.03
N PRO A 242 -4.74 -17.73 23.21
CA PRO A 242 -4.22 -18.11 24.51
C PRO A 242 -4.45 -17.00 25.57
N PRO A 243 -4.75 -17.34 26.83
CA PRO A 243 -4.94 -16.35 27.88
C PRO A 243 -3.73 -15.41 28.04
N GLY A 244 -4.00 -14.11 28.23
CA GLY A 244 -2.98 -13.08 28.42
C GLY A 244 -2.47 -12.43 27.14
N LEU A 245 -2.94 -12.86 25.96
CA LEU A 245 -2.65 -12.25 24.65
C LEU A 245 -3.78 -11.38 24.11
N ASP A 246 -4.86 -11.22 24.88
CA ASP A 246 -5.94 -10.32 24.53
C ASP A 246 -5.44 -8.87 24.62
N ALA A 247 -5.48 -8.14 23.50
CA ALA A 247 -5.13 -6.73 23.51
C ALA A 247 -6.15 -5.95 24.34
N THR A 248 -5.64 -5.02 25.15
CA THR A 248 -6.49 -4.08 25.89
C THR A 248 -7.39 -3.36 24.89
N PRO A 249 -8.71 -3.35 25.09
CA PRO A 249 -9.61 -2.66 24.18
C PRO A 249 -9.27 -1.17 24.18
N PRO A 250 -9.43 -0.49 23.02
CA PRO A 250 -9.24 0.95 22.94
C PRO A 250 -9.90 1.70 24.08
N GLY A 251 -9.13 2.59 24.73
CA GLY A 251 -9.72 3.62 25.58
C GLY A 251 -10.59 4.59 24.77
N PRO A 252 -11.52 5.32 25.43
CA PRO A 252 -12.21 6.45 24.81
C PRO A 252 -11.21 7.51 24.34
N ARG A 253 -11.54 8.22 23.25
CA ARG A 253 -10.71 9.29 22.70
C ARG A 253 -11.23 10.64 23.13
N ASP A 254 -10.36 11.47 23.70
CA ASP A 254 -10.73 12.81 24.16
C ASP A 254 -10.20 13.94 23.25
N GLU A 255 -9.19 13.71 22.40
CA GLU A 255 -8.55 14.77 21.60
C GLU A 255 -8.77 14.68 20.07
N PRO A 256 -9.15 15.78 19.39
CA PRO A 256 -9.24 15.87 17.94
C PRO A 256 -7.87 15.77 17.23
N ARG A 257 -7.82 15.11 16.06
CA ARG A 257 -6.60 14.96 15.24
C ARG A 257 -5.89 16.29 14.91
N ALA A 258 -6.63 17.39 14.78
CA ALA A 258 -6.09 18.71 14.42
C ALA A 258 -5.25 19.37 15.53
N GLU A 259 -5.38 18.91 16.78
CA GLU A 259 -4.68 19.48 17.94
C GLU A 259 -3.42 18.67 18.32
N ARG A 260 -3.16 17.56 17.63
CA ARG A 260 -2.00 16.68 17.90
C ARG A 260 -0.76 17.12 17.13
N SER A 261 0.35 17.19 17.84
CA SER A 261 1.66 17.43 17.24
C SER A 261 2.20 16.15 16.58
N PHE A 262 2.39 16.18 15.26
CA PHE A 262 3.11 15.14 14.51
C PHE A 262 4.64 15.34 14.55
N SER A 263 5.12 16.31 15.33
CA SER A 263 6.54 16.67 15.36
C SER A 263 7.39 15.51 15.88
N SER A 264 8.24 14.98 15.00
CA SER A 264 9.12 13.87 15.36
C SER A 264 10.23 14.30 16.30
N GLU A 265 10.77 13.36 17.05
CA GLU A 265 11.92 13.63 17.92
C GLU A 265 13.15 14.08 17.11
N ARG A 266 13.31 13.52 15.91
CA ARG A 266 14.36 13.90 14.96
C ARG A 266 14.18 15.32 14.43
N ALA A 267 12.96 15.71 14.03
CA ALA A 267 12.67 17.07 13.61
C ALA A 267 12.92 18.08 14.76
N ARG A 268 12.54 17.73 15.99
CA ARG A 268 12.85 18.55 17.19
C ARG A 268 14.34 18.69 17.44
N ARG A 269 15.13 17.62 17.26
CA ARG A 269 16.59 17.67 17.36
C ARG A 269 17.22 18.48 16.21
N ALA A 270 16.68 18.38 15.00
CA ALA A 270 17.14 19.11 13.82
C ALA A 270 16.76 20.61 13.83
N GLN A 271 15.74 21.01 14.60
CA GLN A 271 15.41 22.42 14.86
C GLN A 271 16.48 23.13 15.70
N VAL A 272 17.36 22.38 16.38
CA VAL A 272 18.57 22.95 16.99
C VAL A 272 19.47 23.44 15.85
N ARG A 273 19.56 24.76 15.71
CA ARG A 273 20.31 25.43 14.64
C ARG A 273 21.72 24.84 14.53
N LEU A 274 22.12 24.44 13.31
CA LEU A 274 23.53 24.50 12.95
C LEU A 274 24.00 25.96 13.16
N PRO A 275 25.13 26.20 13.85
CA PRO A 275 25.61 27.56 14.11
C PRO A 275 25.69 28.37 12.81
N SER A 276 24.98 29.49 12.74
CA SER A 276 25.03 30.37 11.57
C SER A 276 26.35 31.16 11.58
N GLY A 277 27.26 30.86 10.65
CA GLY A 277 28.56 31.53 10.51
C GLY A 277 29.45 30.89 9.44
N ARG A 278 30.60 31.51 9.13
CA ARG A 278 31.67 30.91 8.32
C ARG A 278 32.26 29.72 9.09
N HIS A 279 31.63 28.57 8.99
CA HIS A 279 32.17 27.29 9.43
C HIS A 279 32.47 26.45 8.19
N ASP A 280 33.70 25.92 8.11
CA ASP A 280 34.19 25.02 7.06
C ASP A 280 33.54 23.61 7.16
N LEU A 281 32.21 23.55 7.23
CA LEU A 281 31.52 22.27 7.10
C LEU A 281 31.63 21.78 5.66
N PRO A 282 32.01 20.50 5.42
CA PRO A 282 32.03 19.95 4.08
C PRO A 282 30.65 20.12 3.43
N ARG A 283 30.65 20.48 2.13
CA ARG A 283 29.42 20.66 1.34
C ARG A 283 28.45 19.49 1.49
N GLU A 284 28.98 18.26 1.53
CA GLU A 284 28.22 17.02 1.71
C GLU A 284 27.43 16.98 3.03
N VAL A 285 27.99 17.49 4.12
CA VAL A 285 27.31 17.53 5.44
C VAL A 285 26.16 18.53 5.41
N VAL A 286 26.36 19.67 4.76
CA VAL A 286 25.31 20.70 4.58
C VAL A 286 24.19 20.17 3.71
N GLU A 287 24.52 19.54 2.57
CA GLU A 287 23.55 18.92 1.66
C GLU A 287 22.77 17.80 2.36
N SER A 288 23.43 16.94 3.15
CA SER A 288 22.76 15.89 3.92
C SER A 288 21.78 16.46 4.95
N SER A 289 22.18 17.50 5.69
CA SER A 289 21.31 18.15 6.69
C SER A 289 20.11 18.86 6.04
N GLN A 290 20.32 19.54 4.92
CA GLN A 290 19.25 20.17 4.15
C GLN A 290 18.27 19.12 3.60
N ARG A 291 18.80 18.01 3.08
CA ARG A 291 17.99 16.89 2.59
C ARG A 291 17.12 16.31 3.69
N GLU A 292 17.70 16.01 4.86
CA GLU A 292 16.97 15.50 6.02
C GLU A 292 15.82 16.43 6.44
N ARG A 293 16.08 17.74 6.55
CA ARG A 293 15.04 18.73 6.87
C ARG A 293 13.92 18.79 5.83
N ILE A 294 14.23 18.61 4.54
CA ILE A 294 13.20 18.52 3.49
C ILE A 294 12.35 17.27 3.67
N LEU A 295 12.96 16.13 4.02
CA LEU A 295 12.22 14.89 4.24
C LEU A 295 11.30 14.99 5.47
N ASP A 296 11.81 15.53 6.59
CA ASP A 296 11.04 15.75 7.81
C ASP A 296 9.85 16.67 7.56
N ALA A 297 10.09 17.83 6.93
CA ALA A 297 9.03 18.77 6.56
C ALA A 297 7.97 18.11 5.66
N THR A 298 8.40 17.26 4.73
CA THR A 298 7.50 16.51 3.85
C THR A 298 6.64 15.53 4.64
N ALA A 299 7.24 14.78 5.58
CA ALA A 299 6.51 13.85 6.45
C ALA A 299 5.48 14.57 7.32
N GLU A 300 5.87 15.68 7.95
CA GLU A 300 4.99 16.48 8.81
C GLU A 300 3.80 17.05 8.04
N ILE A 301 4.03 17.68 6.87
CA ILE A 301 2.95 18.27 6.05
C ILE A 301 1.96 17.20 5.61
N VAL A 302 2.46 16.04 5.18
CA VAL A 302 1.61 14.93 4.73
C VAL A 302 0.81 14.38 5.91
N ALA A 303 1.43 14.16 7.07
CA ALA A 303 0.73 13.66 8.25
C ALA A 303 -0.40 14.61 8.71
N GLU A 304 -0.14 15.93 8.64
CA GLU A 304 -1.09 16.97 9.02
C GLU A 304 -2.23 17.15 8.02
N LYS A 305 -1.92 17.23 6.71
CA LYS A 305 -2.84 17.74 5.68
C LYS A 305 -3.11 16.76 4.53
N GLY A 306 -2.43 15.62 4.53
CA GLY A 306 -2.46 14.63 3.45
C GLY A 306 -1.65 15.05 2.22
N LEU A 307 -1.34 14.06 1.37
CA LEU A 307 -0.54 14.25 0.16
C LEU A 307 -1.12 15.27 -0.84
N ALA A 308 -2.45 15.37 -0.93
CA ALA A 308 -3.11 16.29 -1.86
C ALA A 308 -2.78 17.77 -1.56
N ALA A 309 -2.59 18.11 -0.29
CA ALA A 309 -2.29 19.47 0.18
C ALA A 309 -0.80 19.81 0.12
N LEU A 310 0.09 18.85 -0.18
CA LEU A 310 1.53 19.05 -0.20
C LEU A 310 1.95 20.07 -1.29
N THR A 311 2.72 21.10 -0.92
CA THR A 311 3.25 22.10 -1.86
C THR A 311 4.74 22.37 -1.66
N ILE A 312 5.46 22.67 -2.74
CA ILE A 312 6.90 23.00 -2.68
C ILE A 312 7.18 24.22 -1.80
N PRO A 313 6.43 25.35 -1.89
CA PRO A 313 6.68 26.51 -1.04
C PRO A 313 6.54 26.22 0.45
N GLU A 314 5.56 25.39 0.81
CA GLU A 314 5.35 25.00 2.21
C GLU A 314 6.47 24.06 2.70
N ILE A 315 6.91 23.09 1.88
CA ILE A 315 8.04 22.23 2.20
C ILE A 315 9.30 23.09 2.42
N ALA A 316 9.63 23.97 1.48
CA ALA A 316 10.82 24.82 1.56
C ALA A 316 10.80 25.70 2.82
N SER A 317 9.65 26.32 3.12
CA SER A 317 9.46 27.13 4.31
C SER A 317 9.64 26.33 5.60
N ARG A 318 9.03 25.15 5.72
CA ARG A 318 9.08 24.32 6.94
C ARG A 318 10.46 23.66 7.13
N ALA A 319 11.11 23.26 6.04
CA ALA A 319 12.48 22.76 6.05
C ALA A 319 13.52 23.87 6.28
N ASN A 320 13.12 25.15 6.23
CA ASN A 320 14.00 26.31 6.31
C ASN A 320 15.14 26.25 5.25
N VAL A 321 14.74 26.04 3.99
CA VAL A 321 15.62 26.04 2.81
C VAL A 321 15.04 26.98 1.74
N SER A 322 15.88 27.43 0.80
CA SER A 322 15.37 28.20 -0.35
C SER A 322 14.66 27.29 -1.36
N HIS A 323 13.83 27.87 -2.23
CA HIS A 323 13.26 27.13 -3.36
C HIS A 323 14.34 26.58 -4.30
N GLU A 324 15.44 27.32 -4.49
CA GLU A 324 16.57 26.90 -5.30
C GLU A 324 17.23 25.64 -4.72
N THR A 325 17.52 25.64 -3.40
CA THR A 325 18.03 24.46 -2.70
C THR A 325 17.08 23.27 -2.77
N PHE A 326 15.76 23.50 -2.71
CA PHE A 326 14.80 22.42 -2.92
C PHE A 326 14.95 21.82 -4.32
N TYR A 327 14.98 22.65 -5.37
CA TYR A 327 15.08 22.18 -6.76
C TYR A 327 16.43 21.54 -7.10
N GLU A 328 17.51 21.91 -6.42
CA GLU A 328 18.80 21.22 -6.51
C GLU A 328 18.71 19.75 -6.03
N MET A 329 17.86 19.48 -5.04
CA MET A 329 17.71 18.15 -4.44
C MET A 329 16.56 17.32 -5.03
N PHE A 330 15.44 17.97 -5.35
CA PHE A 330 14.20 17.32 -5.79
C PHE A 330 13.57 18.09 -6.93
N LYS A 331 13.26 17.42 -8.04
CA LYS A 331 12.65 18.06 -9.22
C LYS A 331 11.18 18.40 -8.97
N THR A 332 10.50 17.56 -8.20
CA THR A 332 9.07 17.68 -7.91
C THR A 332 8.77 17.38 -6.45
N LYS A 333 7.60 17.83 -5.96
CA LYS A 333 7.09 17.42 -4.64
C LYS A 333 6.90 15.91 -4.51
N MET A 334 6.66 15.21 -5.62
CA MET A 334 6.49 13.76 -5.62
C MET A 334 7.84 13.05 -5.43
N ASP A 335 8.93 13.60 -5.99
CA ASP A 335 10.27 13.07 -5.75
C ASP A 335 10.67 13.19 -4.27
N ALA A 336 10.35 14.34 -3.65
CA ALA A 336 10.53 14.53 -2.21
C ALA A 336 9.69 13.52 -1.41
N PHE A 337 8.41 13.35 -1.75
CA PHE A 337 7.52 12.38 -1.11
C PHE A 337 8.03 10.93 -1.21
N LEU A 338 8.36 10.45 -2.41
CA LEU A 338 8.86 9.09 -2.64
C LEU A 338 10.18 8.85 -1.90
N SER A 339 11.05 9.86 -1.89
CA SER A 339 12.28 9.82 -1.10
C SER A 339 12.00 9.74 0.41
N THR A 340 11.06 10.53 0.93
CA THR A 340 10.66 10.49 2.34
C THR A 340 10.07 9.12 2.69
N GLN A 341 9.20 8.58 1.84
CA GLN A 341 8.64 7.24 2.01
C GLN A 341 9.74 6.19 2.10
N LYS A 342 10.65 6.17 1.12
CA LYS A 342 11.76 5.21 1.07
C LYS A 342 12.63 5.29 2.32
N VAL A 343 13.06 6.49 2.71
CA VAL A 343 13.88 6.69 3.91
C VAL A 343 13.14 6.25 5.18
N GLY A 344 11.85 6.59 5.33
CA GLY A 344 11.07 6.14 6.48
C GLY A 344 10.98 4.62 6.60
N MET A 345 10.76 3.94 5.48
CA MET A 345 10.70 2.47 5.46
C MET A 345 12.05 1.81 5.70
N GLU A 346 13.14 2.36 5.14
CA GLU A 346 14.51 1.89 5.37
C GLU A 346 14.93 2.06 6.83
N LEU A 347 14.54 3.17 7.48
CA LEU A 347 14.78 3.40 8.90
C LEU A 347 14.00 2.40 9.78
N ALA A 348 12.72 2.16 9.47
CA ALA A 348 11.93 1.16 10.16
C ALA A 348 12.56 -0.24 10.03
N LEU A 349 12.93 -0.64 8.82
CA LEU A 349 13.61 -1.90 8.56
C LEU A 349 14.94 -1.97 9.33
N GLY A 350 15.80 -0.95 9.23
CA GLY A 350 17.09 -0.93 9.92
C GLY A 350 16.97 -1.10 11.44
N ARG A 351 15.97 -0.47 12.07
CA ARG A 351 15.68 -0.64 13.51
C ARG A 351 15.25 -2.06 13.84
N GLY A 352 14.35 -2.65 13.05
CA GLY A 352 13.93 -4.04 13.23
C GLY A 352 15.09 -5.03 13.04
N VAL A 353 15.91 -4.83 12.01
CA VAL A 353 17.06 -5.69 11.70
C VAL A 353 18.10 -5.65 12.82
N GLN A 354 18.46 -4.46 13.30
CA GLN A 354 19.40 -4.32 14.40
C GLN A 354 18.95 -5.10 15.66
N ALA A 355 17.66 -5.01 16.00
CA ALA A 355 17.10 -5.72 17.15
C ALA A 355 17.01 -7.23 16.91
N TRP A 356 16.66 -7.65 15.69
CA TRP A 356 16.62 -9.05 15.28
C TRP A 356 18.01 -9.71 15.35
N GLU A 357 19.04 -9.07 14.79
CA GLU A 357 20.41 -9.58 14.78
C GLU A 357 20.96 -9.75 16.20
N ALA A 358 20.65 -8.82 17.10
CA ALA A 358 21.11 -8.87 18.49
C ALA A 358 20.58 -10.08 19.28
N HIS A 359 19.48 -10.70 18.84
CA HIS A 359 18.84 -11.84 19.52
C HIS A 359 19.06 -13.16 18.78
N MET A 360 19.66 -13.15 17.60
CA MET A 360 20.08 -14.38 16.93
C MET A 360 21.18 -15.10 17.74
N PRO A 361 21.19 -16.44 17.80
CA PRO A 361 20.40 -17.37 16.96
C PRO A 361 19.01 -17.77 17.51
N ASP A 362 18.51 -17.15 18.59
CA ASP A 362 17.15 -17.40 19.09
C ASP A 362 16.12 -16.72 18.17
N TRP A 363 15.78 -17.38 17.06
CA TRP A 363 14.91 -16.82 16.03
C TRP A 363 13.53 -16.37 16.54
N PRO A 364 12.81 -17.14 17.39
CA PRO A 364 11.55 -16.66 17.98
C PRO A 364 11.71 -15.34 18.72
N ARG A 365 12.76 -15.19 19.54
CA ARG A 365 13.07 -13.93 20.22
C ARG A 365 13.52 -12.83 19.27
N ALA A 366 14.26 -13.17 18.23
CA ALA A 366 14.69 -12.22 17.21
C ALA A 366 13.49 -11.62 16.44
N ILE A 367 12.46 -12.42 16.14
CA ILE A 367 11.22 -11.93 15.52
C ILE A 367 10.48 -10.95 16.44
N ASP A 368 10.34 -11.28 17.73
CA ASP A 368 9.73 -10.37 18.72
C ASP A 368 10.51 -9.06 18.84
N ALA A 369 11.84 -9.14 18.99
CA ALA A 369 12.72 -7.99 19.10
C ALA A 369 12.68 -7.12 17.84
N GLY A 370 12.68 -7.74 16.65
CA GLY A 370 12.58 -7.03 15.39
C GLY A 370 11.25 -6.29 15.24
N LEU A 371 10.12 -6.92 15.59
CA LEU A 371 8.82 -6.25 15.63
C LEU A 371 8.84 -5.05 16.59
N ARG A 372 9.37 -5.22 17.80
CA ARG A 372 9.46 -4.15 18.80
C ARG A 372 10.30 -2.98 18.33
N GLY A 373 11.46 -3.23 17.72
CA GLY A 373 12.29 -2.17 17.13
C GLY A 373 11.57 -1.38 16.04
N VAL A 374 10.73 -2.04 15.22
CA VAL A 374 9.86 -1.37 14.25
C VAL A 374 8.79 -0.53 14.96
N VAL A 375 8.11 -1.09 15.97
CA VAL A 375 7.06 -0.39 16.73
C VAL A 375 7.63 0.85 17.45
N GLU A 376 8.78 0.73 18.10
CA GLU A 376 9.48 1.83 18.77
C GLU A 376 9.81 2.96 17.79
N TYR A 377 10.31 2.62 16.60
CA TYR A 377 10.57 3.61 15.55
C TYR A 377 9.29 4.34 15.12
N LEU A 378 8.21 3.60 14.87
CA LEU A 378 6.96 4.19 14.42
C LEU A 378 6.39 5.15 15.48
N VAL A 379 6.43 4.77 16.76
CA VAL A 379 5.99 5.61 17.88
C VAL A 379 6.87 6.87 18.03
N ALA A 380 8.20 6.74 17.87
CA ALA A 380 9.13 7.87 17.96
C ALA A 380 9.03 8.83 16.77
N GLU A 381 8.57 8.35 15.62
CA GLU A 381 8.55 9.07 14.34
C GLU A 381 7.13 9.08 13.71
N PRO A 382 6.12 9.67 14.38
CA PRO A 382 4.73 9.56 13.98
C PRO A 382 4.42 10.17 12.60
N ALA A 383 5.14 11.22 12.20
CA ALA A 383 5.02 11.80 10.85
C ALA A 383 5.46 10.81 9.76
N PHE A 384 6.59 10.13 9.95
CA PHE A 384 7.04 9.07 9.04
C PHE A 384 6.12 7.87 9.09
N ALA A 385 5.63 7.49 10.27
CA ALA A 385 4.68 6.40 10.42
C ALA A 385 3.37 6.68 9.65
N HIS A 386 2.80 7.88 9.76
CA HIS A 386 1.60 8.26 9.01
C HIS A 386 1.87 8.27 7.50
N LEU A 387 2.96 8.92 7.07
CA LEU A 387 3.31 8.99 5.66
C LEU A 387 3.51 7.59 5.05
N THR A 388 4.29 6.73 5.70
CA THR A 388 4.66 5.41 5.15
C THR A 388 3.54 4.39 5.22
N ILE A 389 2.76 4.38 6.31
CA ILE A 389 1.73 3.37 6.55
C ILE A 389 0.36 3.79 5.99
N VAL A 390 0.01 5.08 6.03
CA VAL A 390 -1.32 5.60 5.68
C VAL A 390 -1.32 6.31 4.34
N ASP A 391 -0.53 7.36 4.16
CA ASP A 391 -0.62 8.23 2.97
C ASP A 391 0.05 7.67 1.73
N ALA A 392 1.08 6.84 1.89
CA ALA A 392 1.79 6.22 0.77
C ALA A 392 0.98 5.10 0.11
N PHE A 393 -0.01 4.53 0.79
CA PHE A 393 -0.77 3.43 0.21
C PHE A 393 -1.63 3.95 -0.94
N GLY A 394 -1.41 3.45 -2.17
CA GLY A 394 -2.27 3.74 -3.33
C GLY A 394 -2.23 5.18 -3.88
N ALA A 395 -1.22 5.98 -3.50
CA ALA A 395 -1.01 7.33 -4.05
C ALA A 395 -0.50 7.32 -5.50
N SER A 396 0.41 6.38 -5.84
CA SER A 396 0.86 6.13 -7.21
C SER A 396 1.41 4.69 -7.36
N PRO A 397 1.63 4.19 -8.59
CA PRO A 397 2.29 2.89 -8.80
C PRO A 397 3.67 2.80 -8.13
N GLU A 398 4.44 3.88 -8.13
CA GLU A 398 5.76 3.95 -7.51
C GLU A 398 5.70 3.78 -5.99
N THR A 399 4.69 4.33 -5.31
CA THR A 399 4.55 4.17 -3.85
C THR A 399 4.22 2.73 -3.48
N VAL A 400 3.46 2.04 -4.33
CA VAL A 400 3.15 0.61 -4.18
C VAL A 400 4.42 -0.22 -4.42
N ALA A 401 5.23 0.10 -5.43
CA ALA A 401 6.47 -0.60 -5.72
C ALA A 401 7.51 -0.50 -4.60
N ILE A 402 7.75 0.71 -4.06
CA ILE A 402 8.65 0.91 -2.90
C ILE A 402 8.20 0.05 -1.72
N ARG A 403 6.90 0.04 -1.45
CA ARG A 403 6.32 -0.73 -0.36
C ARG A 403 6.48 -2.24 -0.58
N ASP A 404 6.13 -2.72 -1.76
CA ASP A 404 6.20 -4.13 -2.15
C ASP A 404 7.64 -4.68 -2.07
N GLU A 405 8.64 -3.89 -2.46
CA GLU A 405 10.05 -4.23 -2.28
C GLU A 405 10.43 -4.40 -0.81
N LEU A 406 10.04 -3.46 0.05
CA LEU A 406 10.37 -3.50 1.47
C LEU A 406 9.63 -4.61 2.23
N LEU A 407 8.35 -4.88 1.92
CA LEU A 407 7.62 -5.99 2.54
C LEU A 407 8.17 -7.35 2.15
N ARG A 408 8.65 -7.51 0.90
CA ARG A 408 9.43 -8.69 0.51
C ARG A 408 10.72 -8.82 1.32
N ALA A 409 11.42 -7.71 1.55
CA ALA A 409 12.62 -7.72 2.38
C ALA A 409 12.31 -8.13 3.83
N PHE A 410 11.19 -7.72 4.42
CA PHE A 410 10.77 -8.20 5.74
C PHE A 410 10.47 -9.71 5.75
N ALA A 411 9.92 -10.26 4.66
CA ALA A 411 9.57 -11.68 4.59
C ALA A 411 10.80 -12.61 4.67
N THR A 412 11.99 -12.16 4.26
CA THR A 412 13.21 -12.99 4.31
C THR A 412 13.67 -13.29 5.74
N TYR A 413 13.36 -12.42 6.71
CA TYR A 413 13.69 -12.65 8.13
C TYR A 413 12.91 -13.81 8.76
N PHE A 414 11.89 -14.31 8.07
CA PHE A 414 11.11 -15.48 8.48
C PHE A 414 11.67 -16.80 7.92
N GLU A 415 12.66 -16.77 7.03
CA GLU A 415 13.26 -17.96 6.43
C GLU A 415 13.68 -19.04 7.44
N PRO A 416 14.32 -18.71 8.59
CA PRO A 416 14.66 -19.72 9.59
C PRO A 416 13.44 -20.48 10.12
N GLY A 417 12.27 -19.83 10.19
CA GLY A 417 11.02 -20.41 10.69
C GLY A 417 10.57 -21.65 9.91
N TYR A 418 10.83 -21.73 8.60
CA TYR A 418 10.50 -22.90 7.79
C TYR A 418 11.32 -24.13 8.16
N THR A 419 12.55 -23.93 8.65
CA THR A 419 13.44 -25.02 9.09
C THR A 419 13.19 -25.41 10.55
N LEU A 420 12.73 -24.47 11.36
CA LEU A 420 12.41 -24.66 12.78
C LEU A 420 11.01 -25.25 13.01
N ALA A 421 10.21 -25.37 11.95
CA ALA A 421 8.86 -25.91 12.03
C ALA A 421 8.85 -27.32 12.65
N PRO A 422 7.97 -27.60 13.64
CA PRO A 422 7.89 -28.92 14.26
C PRO A 422 7.60 -30.02 13.22
N ALA A 423 8.08 -31.24 13.49
CA ALA A 423 7.82 -32.37 12.62
C ALA A 423 6.31 -32.59 12.39
N GLY A 424 5.90 -32.64 11.13
CA GLY A 424 4.49 -32.80 10.73
C GLY A 424 3.70 -31.48 10.61
N VAL A 425 4.31 -30.32 10.89
CA VAL A 425 3.75 -29.02 10.55
C VAL A 425 4.23 -28.64 9.15
N GLU A 426 3.30 -28.62 8.19
CA GLU A 426 3.56 -28.07 6.87
C GLU A 426 3.36 -26.56 6.91
N VAL A 427 4.42 -25.81 6.64
CA VAL A 427 4.39 -24.35 6.55
C VAL A 427 4.34 -23.97 5.06
N PRO A 428 3.20 -23.45 4.55
CA PRO A 428 3.10 -23.06 3.13
C PRO A 428 4.11 -21.97 2.77
N ALA A 429 4.61 -21.96 1.53
CA ALA A 429 5.61 -21.00 1.08
C ALA A 429 5.12 -19.54 1.16
N ILE A 430 3.81 -19.33 1.06
CA ILE A 430 3.19 -18.00 1.18
C ILE A 430 3.18 -17.42 2.61
N THR A 431 3.52 -18.22 3.62
CA THR A 431 3.33 -17.88 5.04
C THR A 431 4.02 -16.58 5.43
N ALA A 432 5.29 -16.38 5.05
CA ALA A 432 6.04 -15.17 5.41
C ALA A 432 5.41 -13.90 4.80
N GLU A 433 5.03 -13.94 3.52
CA GLU A 433 4.37 -12.83 2.81
C GLU A 433 3.04 -12.48 3.48
N ALA A 434 2.24 -13.50 3.80
CA ALA A 434 0.94 -13.35 4.44
C ALA A 434 1.06 -12.79 5.88
N VAL A 435 2.03 -13.26 6.67
CA VAL A 435 2.30 -12.75 8.03
C VAL A 435 2.70 -11.28 7.98
N VAL A 436 3.63 -10.89 7.10
CA VAL A 436 4.08 -9.51 6.95
C VAL A 436 2.90 -8.60 6.53
N GLY A 437 2.07 -9.04 5.59
CA GLY A 437 0.87 -8.32 5.18
C GLY A 437 -0.17 -8.17 6.29
N GLY A 438 -0.34 -9.21 7.10
CA GLY A 438 -1.20 -9.19 8.28
C GLY A 438 -0.70 -8.20 9.34
N CYS A 439 0.59 -8.20 9.64
CA CYS A 439 1.22 -7.23 10.53
C CYS A 439 1.05 -5.80 10.01
N TRP A 440 1.34 -5.55 8.73
CA TRP A 440 1.13 -4.26 8.09
C TRP A 440 -0.31 -3.75 8.28
N GLN A 441 -1.31 -4.61 8.15
CA GLN A 441 -2.70 -4.22 8.33
C GLN A 441 -3.02 -3.79 9.76
N VAL A 442 -2.39 -4.40 10.76
CA VAL A 442 -2.53 -3.96 12.16
C VAL A 442 -1.82 -2.62 12.37
N LEU A 443 -0.59 -2.45 11.88
CA LEU A 443 0.12 -1.17 11.93
C LEU A 443 -0.74 -0.05 11.32
N HIS A 444 -1.28 -0.29 10.12
CA HIS A 444 -2.19 0.63 9.45
C HIS A 444 -3.44 0.89 10.28
N HIS A 445 -4.04 -0.13 10.89
CA HIS A 445 -5.21 0.05 11.74
C HIS A 445 -4.92 1.01 12.89
N TYR A 446 -3.85 0.83 13.66
CA TYR A 446 -3.53 1.71 14.79
C TYR A 446 -3.18 3.13 14.32
N ILE A 447 -2.34 3.28 13.29
CA ILE A 447 -1.86 4.59 12.84
C ILE A 447 -2.96 5.40 12.13
N SER A 448 -3.76 4.78 11.25
CA SER A 448 -4.89 5.46 10.58
C SER A 448 -6.03 5.84 11.52
N ASN A 449 -6.03 5.26 12.72
CA ASN A 449 -6.96 5.57 13.79
C ASN A 449 -6.30 6.46 14.85
N ASP A 450 -5.13 7.04 14.62
CA ASP A 450 -4.46 7.93 15.59
C ASP A 450 -4.25 7.25 16.97
N ARG A 451 -3.93 5.96 16.97
CA ARG A 451 -3.67 5.13 18.16
C ARG A 451 -2.25 4.56 18.14
N ILE A 452 -1.31 5.30 17.56
CA ILE A 452 0.07 4.82 17.41
C ILE A 452 0.73 4.47 18.76
N ASP A 453 0.39 5.21 19.82
CA ASP A 453 0.93 4.98 21.18
C ASP A 453 0.45 3.66 21.80
N GLU A 454 -0.68 3.12 21.32
CA GLU A 454 -1.24 1.84 21.78
C GLU A 454 -0.67 0.64 21.02
N LEU A 455 0.19 0.89 20.01
CA LEU A 455 0.78 -0.17 19.20
C LEU A 455 1.71 -1.07 20.01
N ALA A 456 2.38 -0.50 21.01
CA ALA A 456 3.22 -1.23 21.95
C ALA A 456 2.44 -2.30 22.73
N ASP A 457 1.16 -2.05 23.03
CA ASP A 457 0.30 -3.00 23.74
C ASP A 457 -0.18 -4.15 22.83
N ALA A 458 -0.18 -3.93 21.52
CA ALA A 458 -0.51 -4.95 20.52
C ALA A 458 0.68 -5.87 20.16
N ALA A 459 1.91 -5.49 20.52
CA ALA A 459 3.12 -6.22 20.18
C ALA A 459 3.10 -7.70 20.62
N PRO A 460 2.70 -8.08 21.86
CA PRO A 460 2.65 -9.49 22.25
C PRO A 460 1.72 -10.33 21.36
N GLN A 461 0.53 -9.81 21.05
CA GLN A 461 -0.42 -10.50 20.18
C GLN A 461 0.11 -10.60 18.74
N LEU A 462 0.76 -9.55 18.23
CA LEU A 462 1.40 -9.57 16.92
C LEU A 462 2.55 -10.57 16.84
N THR A 463 3.44 -10.61 17.84
CA THR A 463 4.51 -11.62 17.94
C THR A 463 3.93 -13.03 17.92
N TYR A 464 2.89 -13.27 18.72
CA TYR A 464 2.18 -14.54 18.71
C TYR A 464 1.66 -14.89 17.32
N MET A 465 1.02 -13.95 16.62
CA MET A 465 0.49 -14.16 15.27
C MET A 465 1.58 -14.37 14.21
N MET A 466 2.74 -13.73 14.37
CA MET A 466 3.88 -13.87 13.46
C MET A 466 4.54 -15.24 13.60
N LEU A 467 4.60 -15.80 14.81
CA LEU A 467 5.27 -17.07 15.09
C LEU A 467 4.37 -18.30 14.97
N THR A 468 3.07 -18.16 15.20
CA THR A 468 2.11 -19.29 15.24
C THR A 468 2.15 -20.18 13.98
N PRO A 469 2.20 -19.64 12.75
CA PRO A 469 2.25 -20.47 11.54
C PRO A 469 3.49 -21.38 11.46
N PHE A 470 4.59 -20.99 12.11
CA PHE A 470 5.86 -21.71 12.06
C PHE A 470 6.04 -22.65 13.26
N LEU A 471 5.72 -22.17 14.46
CA LEU A 471 6.03 -22.86 15.71
C LEU A 471 4.82 -23.54 16.37
N GLY A 472 3.62 -23.26 15.87
CA GLY A 472 2.37 -23.60 16.51
C GLY A 472 2.04 -22.71 17.72
N SER A 473 0.79 -22.81 18.18
CA SER A 473 0.24 -21.88 19.18
C SER A 473 0.95 -21.89 20.53
N LYS A 474 1.49 -23.02 20.98
CA LYS A 474 2.06 -23.12 22.34
C LYS A 474 3.36 -22.34 22.45
N LEU A 475 4.34 -22.65 21.60
CA LEU A 475 5.66 -22.02 21.62
C LEU A 475 5.61 -20.54 21.23
N ALA A 476 4.71 -20.19 20.29
CA ALA A 476 4.45 -18.80 19.94
C ALA A 476 3.94 -17.99 21.14
N ALA A 477 3.02 -18.55 21.93
CA ALA A 477 2.48 -17.88 23.12
C ALA A 477 3.53 -17.72 24.23
N GLU A 478 4.35 -18.75 24.46
CA GLU A 478 5.47 -18.69 25.41
C GLU A 478 6.43 -17.55 25.06
N THR A 479 6.78 -17.41 23.78
CA THR A 479 7.68 -16.33 23.31
C THR A 479 7.04 -14.95 23.48
N ALA A 480 5.78 -14.79 23.07
CA ALA A 480 5.05 -13.53 23.15
C ALA A 480 4.88 -13.03 24.60
N LEU A 481 4.53 -13.93 25.52
CA LEU A 481 4.27 -13.60 26.93
C LEU A 481 5.54 -13.42 27.76
N SER A 482 6.67 -14.00 27.34
CA SER A 482 7.94 -13.92 28.06
C SER A 482 8.76 -12.68 27.71
N SER A 483 8.20 -11.74 26.95
CA SER A 483 8.92 -10.56 26.44
C SER A 483 8.60 -9.35 27.32
N PRO A 484 9.60 -8.55 27.73
CA PRO A 484 9.38 -7.43 28.65
C PRO A 484 8.40 -6.42 28.05
N ALA A 485 7.56 -5.79 28.88
CA ALA A 485 6.63 -4.77 28.40
C ALA A 485 7.42 -3.54 27.90
N LEU A 486 7.06 -2.99 26.74
CA LEU A 486 7.70 -1.79 26.15
C LEU A 486 7.57 -0.51 27.02
N ARG A 487 6.84 -0.56 28.15
CA ARG A 487 6.48 0.62 28.94
C ARG A 487 7.56 1.09 29.93
N GLU A 488 8.67 0.37 30.07
CA GLU A 488 9.78 0.79 30.95
C GLU A 488 10.92 1.44 30.14
N HIS A 489 10.66 2.60 29.55
CA HIS A 489 11.72 3.58 29.33
C HIS A 489 11.81 4.46 30.57
N GLU A 490 12.55 3.97 31.57
CA GLU A 490 13.07 4.81 32.64
C GLU A 490 14.05 5.81 32.00
N PRO A 491 13.84 7.13 32.11
CA PRO A 491 14.79 8.09 31.57
C PRO A 491 16.10 7.91 32.32
N ALA A 492 17.19 7.66 31.58
CA ALA A 492 18.53 7.63 32.14
C ALA A 492 18.80 8.95 32.88
N HIS A 493 18.72 8.92 34.21
CA HIS A 493 19.20 10.01 35.04
C HIS A 493 20.72 10.02 34.94
N GLU A 494 21.25 10.93 34.11
CA GLU A 494 22.64 11.37 34.26
C GLU A 494 22.79 11.97 35.67
N PRO A 495 23.75 11.49 36.48
CA PRO A 495 24.00 12.08 37.77
C PRO A 495 24.57 13.49 37.55
N ALA A 496 23.86 14.49 38.09
CA ALA A 496 24.36 15.85 38.19
C ALA A 496 25.69 15.82 38.96
N GLY A 497 26.78 16.07 38.24
CA GLY A 497 28.12 16.24 38.80
C GLY A 497 28.14 17.43 39.76
N ALA A 498 28.68 17.18 40.95
CA ALA A 498 29.04 18.15 41.97
C ALA A 498 30.27 18.98 41.57
#